data_AF-A0A0C3S6K8-F1
#
_entry.id   AF-A0A0C3S6K8-F1
#
_cell.length_a   1.000
_cell.length_b   1.000
_cell.length_c   1.000
_cell.angle_alpha   90.00
_cell.angle_beta   90.00
_cell.angle_gamma   90.00
#
_symmetry.space_group_name_H-M   'P 1'
#
loop_
_entity.id
_entity.type
_entity.pdbx_description
1 polymer ?
#
loop_
_entity_poly.entity_id
_entity_poly.type
_entity_poly.pdbx_seq_one_letter_code
_entity_poly.pdbx_strand_id
1 'polypeptide(L)'
;FAFAQIQGDICLVQIAGPPHASALVPVSDVKVFRHEFITIFRYSHSATVHPADIHVLYPIDARCTLYEEDKGTVFLARDAVAQLQKLT
;
A
#
# COMPACT_ATOMS: atom_id res chain seq x y z
N PHE A 1 4.83 -4.03 0.10
CA PHE A 1 3.68 -3.25 0.59
C PHE A 1 4.19 -1.96 1.22
N ALA A 2 3.38 -0.90 1.23
CA ALA A 2 3.70 0.36 1.90
C ALA A 2 2.42 1.07 2.35
N PHE A 3 2.48 1.88 3.40
CA PHE A 3 1.49 2.94 3.59
C PHE A 3 1.83 4.09 2.66
N ALA A 4 0.84 4.51 1.88
CA ALA A 4 0.97 5.64 0.97
C ALA A 4 -0.26 6.53 1.07
N GLN A 5 -0.05 7.83 0.87
CA GLN A 5 -1.13 8.78 0.68
C GLN A 5 -1.48 8.84 -0.81
N ILE A 6 -2.76 8.64 -1.13
CA ILE A 6 -3.31 8.80 -2.48
C ILE A 6 -4.52 9.73 -2.35
N GLN A 7 -4.49 10.87 -3.05
CA GLN A 7 -5.58 11.86 -3.02
C GLN A 7 -5.99 12.32 -1.60
N GLY A 8 -5.06 12.32 -0.65
CA GLY A 8 -5.30 12.73 0.74
C GLY A 8 -5.54 11.56 1.71
N ASP A 9 -5.96 10.39 1.22
CA ASP A 9 -6.24 9.22 2.06
C ASP A 9 -5.02 8.32 2.22
N ILE A 10 -4.77 7.85 3.45
CA ILE A 10 -3.68 6.91 3.74
C ILE A 10 -4.20 5.48 3.59
N CYS A 11 -3.63 4.75 2.64
CA CYS A 11 -3.99 3.37 2.34
C CYS A 11 -2.76 2.46 2.39
N LEU A 12 -3.00 1.17 2.53
CA LEU A 12 -1.96 0.16 2.28
C LEU A 12 -1.92 -0.12 0.78
N VAL A 13 -0.74 -0.06 0.17
CA VAL A 13 -0.58 -0.29 -1.27
C VAL A 13 0.43 -1.38 -1.56
N GLN A 14 0.19 -2.11 -2.66
CA GLN A 14 1.18 -2.96 -3.31
C GLN A 14 1.50 -2.34 -4.66
N ILE A 15 2.74 -1.87 -4.82
CA ILE A 15 3.23 -1.30 -6.07
C ILE A 15 3.78 -2.45 -6.92
N ALA A 16 3.27 -2.61 -8.14
CA ALA A 16 3.75 -3.64 -9.06
C ALA A 16 5.04 -3.18 -9.76
N GLY A 17 6.14 -3.90 -9.53
CA GLY A 17 7.42 -3.73 -10.23
C GLY A 17 8.46 -2.89 -9.48
N PRO A 18 9.77 -3.08 -9.77
CA PRO A 18 10.80 -2.16 -9.32
C PRO A 18 10.54 -0.77 -9.93
N PRO A 19 10.92 0.33 -9.27
CA PRO A 19 10.86 1.66 -9.86
C PRO A 19 11.86 1.69 -11.03
N HIS A 20 11.42 1.30 -12.22
CA HIS A 20 12.19 1.54 -13.43
C HIS A 20 12.17 3.04 -13.64
N ALA A 21 13.27 3.68 -13.25
CA ALA A 21 13.62 5.04 -13.59
C ALA A 21 13.81 5.13 -15.11
N SER A 22 12.70 5.15 -15.84
CA SER A 22 12.65 5.55 -17.24
C SER A 22 11.57 6.61 -17.29
N ALA A 23 11.96 7.82 -17.70
CA ALA A 23 11.16 9.05 -17.68
C ALA A 23 9.92 9.03 -18.61
N LEU A 24 9.41 7.84 -18.96
CA LEU A 24 8.41 7.60 -20.00
C LEU A 24 7.26 6.68 -19.56
N VAL A 25 7.24 6.15 -18.33
CA VAL A 25 6.07 5.41 -17.81
C VAL A 25 5.42 6.25 -16.70
N PRO A 26 4.35 7.01 -17.00
CA PRO A 26 3.85 8.06 -16.12
C PRO A 26 2.84 7.56 -15.09
N VAL A 27 2.74 6.24 -14.89
CA VAL A 27 1.71 5.68 -14.02
C VAL A 27 2.16 4.41 -13.31
N SER A 28 1.94 4.37 -12.00
CA SER A 28 2.17 3.17 -11.18
C SER A 28 0.86 2.41 -11.06
N ASP A 29 0.83 1.17 -11.53
CA ASP A 29 -0.26 0.26 -11.21
C ASP A 29 -0.12 -0.21 -9.76
N VAL A 30 -1.05 0.22 -8.93
CA VAL A 30 -1.05 -0.06 -7.50
C VAL A 30 -2.33 -0.81 -7.13
N LYS A 31 -2.18 -1.87 -6.35
CA LYS A 31 -3.31 -2.47 -5.63
C LYS A 31 -3.50 -1.71 -4.32
N VAL A 32 -4.71 -1.22 -4.08
CA VAL A 32 -5.09 -0.47 -2.88
C VAL A 32 -5.83 -1.39 -1.92
N PHE A 33 -5.42 -1.38 -0.66
CA PHE A 33 -6.01 -2.14 0.43
C PHE A 33 -6.46 -1.19 1.53
N ARG A 34 -7.69 -1.37 1.99
CA ARG A 34 -8.29 -0.56 3.07
C ARG A 34 -8.22 -1.31 4.38
N HIS A 35 -8.02 -0.57 5.47
CA HIS A 35 -8.08 -1.14 6.81
C HIS A 35 -9.50 -1.64 7.08
N GLU A 36 -9.63 -2.92 7.41
CA GLU A 36 -10.91 -3.54 7.73
C GLU A 36 -11.06 -3.63 9.26
N PHE A 37 -10.12 -4.31 9.92
CA PHE A 37 -10.07 -4.40 11.39
C PHE A 37 -8.71 -4.84 11.90
N ILE A 38 -8.29 -4.32 13.07
CA ILE A 38 -7.06 -4.71 13.78
C ILE A 38 -5.84 -4.66 12.86
N THR A 39 -5.41 -5.81 12.33
CA THR A 39 -4.24 -5.99 11.48
C THR A 39 -4.61 -6.36 10.04
N ILE A 40 -5.90 -6.43 9.74
CA ILE A 40 -6.43 -6.90 8.47
C ILE A 40 -6.71 -5.73 7.53
N PHE A 41 -6.17 -5.85 6.33
CA PHE A 41 -6.41 -4.95 5.22
C PHE A 41 -7.01 -5.75 4.07
N ARG A 42 -8.13 -5.26 3.54
CA ARG A 42 -8.84 -5.89 2.43
C ARG A 42 -8.54 -5.16 1.14
N TYR A 43 -8.28 -5.93 0.09
CA TYR A 43 -8.19 -5.42 -1.27
C TYR A 43 -9.46 -4.63 -1.58
N SER A 44 -9.27 -3.41 -2.07
CA SER A 44 -10.36 -2.54 -2.49
C SER A 44 -10.43 -2.51 -4.01
N HIS A 45 -9.35 -2.08 -4.67
CA HIS A 45 -9.30 -1.92 -6.12
C HIS A 45 -7.85 -1.80 -6.58
N SER A 46 -7.65 -1.86 -7.89
CA SER A 46 -6.40 -1.49 -8.55
C SER A 46 -6.56 -0.11 -9.15
N ALA A 47 -5.54 0.72 -9.03
CA ALA A 47 -5.53 2.07 -9.55
C ALA A 47 -4.23 2.33 -10.30
N THR A 48 -4.35 3.11 -11.35
CA THR A 48 -3.22 3.59 -12.15
C THR A 48 -3.03 5.04 -11.73
N VAL A 49 -2.08 5.28 -10.83
CA VAL A 49 -1.87 6.59 -10.17
C VAL A 49 -0.62 7.27 -10.74
N HIS A 50 -0.73 8.56 -11.05
CA HIS A 50 0.42 9.35 -11.48
C HIS A 50 1.43 9.46 -10.32
N PRO A 51 2.75 9.35 -10.56
CA PRO A 51 3.76 9.38 -9.50
C PRO A 51 3.70 10.60 -8.57
N ALA A 52 3.21 11.75 -9.06
CA ALA A 52 3.03 12.95 -8.24
C ALA A 52 1.86 12.85 -7.25
N ASP A 53 0.90 11.95 -7.49
CA ASP A 53 -0.33 11.80 -6.70
C ASP A 53 -0.25 10.63 -5.70
N ILE A 54 0.88 9.92 -5.65
CA ILE A 54 1.16 8.86 -4.69
C ILE A 54 2.41 9.22 -3.87
N HIS A 55 2.24 9.32 -2.56
CA HIS A 55 3.33 9.58 -1.64
C HIS A 55 3.52 8.39 -0.70
N VAL A 56 4.61 7.65 -0.90
CA VAL A 56 4.97 6.54 0.00
C VAL A 56 5.45 7.13 1.32
N LEU A 57 4.70 6.87 2.39
CA LEU A 57 4.98 7.38 3.74
C LEU A 57 5.83 6.38 4.53
N TYR A 58 5.48 5.10 4.45
CA TYR A 58 6.14 4.06 5.23
C TYR A 58 6.18 2.71 4.49
N PRO A 59 7.35 2.28 4.01
CA PRO A 59 7.53 0.94 3.45
C PRO A 59 7.31 -0.14 4.51
N ILE A 60 6.58 -1.20 4.18
CA ILE A 60 6.38 -2.34 5.08
C ILE A 60 7.39 -3.43 4.76
N ASP A 61 8.13 -3.87 5.79
CA ASP A 61 8.99 -5.05 5.71
C ASP A 61 8.14 -6.29 5.37
N ALA A 62 8.60 -7.09 4.41
CA ALA A 62 7.91 -8.31 3.99
C ALA A 62 7.67 -9.30 5.14
N ARG A 63 8.52 -9.30 6.18
CA ARG A 63 8.38 -10.12 7.39
C ARG A 63 7.19 -9.70 8.26
N CYS A 64 6.73 -8.46 8.10
CA CYS A 64 5.59 -7.90 8.80
C CYS A 64 4.27 -8.07 8.01
N THR A 65 4.29 -8.80 6.88
CA THR A 65 3.14 -8.99 6.00
C THR A 65 2.86 -10.46 5.77
N LEU A 66 1.60 -10.86 5.86
CA LEU A 66 1.10 -12.11 5.28
C LEU A 66 0.01 -11.74 4.27
N TYR A 67 0.23 -12.06 2.99
CA TYR A 67 -0.72 -11.77 1.93
C TYR A 67 -1.38 -13.07 1.43
N GLU A 68 -2.67 -13.19 1.70
CA GLU A 68 -3.54 -14.21 1.10
C GLU A 68 -4.16 -13.62 -0.17
N GLU A 69 -3.46 -13.77 -1.30
CA GLU A 69 -3.85 -13.14 -2.57
C GLU A 69 -5.19 -13.64 -3.10
N ASP A 70 -5.49 -14.93 -2.94
CA ASP A 70 -6.77 -15.55 -3.31
C ASP A 70 -7.97 -14.93 -2.57
N LYS A 71 -7.75 -14.46 -1.34
CA LYS A 71 -8.79 -13.80 -0.53
C LYS A 71 -8.70 -12.28 -0.58
N GLY A 72 -7.73 -11.74 -1.31
CA GLY A 72 -7.43 -10.31 -1.33
C GLY A 72 -7.16 -9.73 0.06
N THR A 73 -6.56 -10.50 0.98
CA THR A 73 -6.44 -10.11 2.39
C THR A 73 -4.98 -10.00 2.79
N VAL A 74 -4.59 -8.87 3.37
CA VAL A 74 -3.25 -8.63 3.91
C VAL A 74 -3.33 -8.50 5.41
N PHE A 75 -2.54 -9.29 6.12
CA PHE A 75 -2.34 -9.17 7.55
C PHE A 75 -1.02 -8.45 7.79
N LEU A 76 -1.06 -7.39 8.61
CA LEU A 76 0.12 -6.64 9.03
C LEU A 76 0.50 -6.98 10.47
N ALA A 77 1.80 -6.96 10.79
CA ALA A 77 2.23 -7.00 12.17
C ALA A 77 1.67 -5.80 12.96
N ARG A 78 1.40 -5.98 14.26
CA ARG A 78 0.85 -4.92 15.12
C ARG A 78 1.72 -3.66 15.11
N ASP A 79 3.04 -3.83 15.09
CA ASP A 79 3.99 -2.72 15.07
C ASP A 79 3.88 -1.88 13.78
N ALA A 80 3.54 -2.51 12.65
CA ALA A 80 3.28 -1.80 11.40
C ALA A 80 1.98 -1.00 11.48
N VAL A 81 0.91 -1.57 12.05
CA VAL A 81 -0.35 -0.84 12.29
C VAL A 81 -0.13 0.32 13.27
N ALA A 82 0.72 0.16 14.28
CA ALA A 82 1.08 1.24 15.18
C ALA A 82 1.82 2.40 14.47
N GLN A 83 2.51 2.15 13.35
CA GLN A 83 3.03 3.25 12.52
C GLN A 83 1.93 3.97 11.76
N LEU A 84 0.92 3.25 11.24
CA LEU A 84 -0.23 3.87 10.58
C LEU A 84 -0.93 4.88 11.50
N GLN A 85 -1.12 4.53 12.78
CA GLN A 85 -1.73 5.40 13.79
C GLN A 85 -0.96 6.70 14.06
N LYS A 86 0.32 6.77 13.68
CA LYS A 86 1.13 8.00 13.81
C LYS A 86 1.04 8.90 12.57
N LEU A 87 0.51 8.37 11.47
CA LEU A 87 0.41 9.06 10.19
C LEU A 87 -0.99 9.66 9.98
N THR A 88 -2.00 9.18 10.72
CA THR A 88 -3.38 9.70 10.78
C THR A 88 -3.57 10.63 11.95
#